data_AF-A0A7K0E519-F1
#
_entry.id   AF-A0A7K0E519-F1
#
_cell.length_a   1.000
_cell.length_b   1.000
_cell.length_c   1.000
_cell.angle_alpha   90.00
_cell.angle_beta   90.00
_cell.angle_gamma   90.00
#
_symmetry.space_group_name_H-M   'P 1'
#
loop_
_entity.id
_entity.type
_entity.pdbx_description
1 polymer ?
#
loop_
_entity_poly.entity_id
_entity_poly.type
_entity_poly.pdbx_seq_one_letter_code
_entity_poly.pdbx_strand_id
1 'polypeptide(L)'
;MDHLEKLRRAELRVKQIKKFYKHLRIFVIANILLLIFKFRAYDFFAEQGITDEGFFQWLDWNIIGTPVIWGIVLGVHAFHVFVMKSKPIKEYTPKFLKNWEERQLQKFMNEEENIKD
;
A
#
# COMPACT_ATOMS: atom_id res chain seq x y z
N MET A 1 20.36 -26.46 0.58
CA MET A 1 19.22 -25.94 1.38
C MET A 1 19.35 -24.46 1.73
N ASP A 2 20.51 -23.95 2.17
CA ASP A 2 20.69 -22.53 2.56
C ASP A 2 20.46 -21.50 1.42
N HIS A 3 20.87 -21.82 0.19
CA HIS A 3 20.71 -20.91 -0.96
C HIS A 3 19.23 -20.67 -1.34
N LEU A 4 18.39 -21.71 -1.31
CA LEU A 4 16.95 -21.58 -1.61
C LEU A 4 16.23 -20.72 -0.56
N GLU A 5 16.57 -20.90 0.72
CA GLU A 5 16.01 -20.10 1.81
C GLU A 5 16.42 -18.62 1.71
N LYS A 6 17.67 -18.34 1.28
CA LYS A 6 18.14 -16.98 0.98
C LYS A 6 17.40 -16.36 -0.20
N LEU A 7 17.21 -17.11 -1.30
CA LEU A 7 16.47 -16.65 -2.48
C LEU A 7 15.00 -16.32 -2.15
N ARG A 8 14.33 -17.22 -1.41
CA ARG A 8 12.94 -17.03 -0.97
C ARG A 8 12.78 -15.77 -0.11
N ARG A 9 13.73 -15.50 0.80
CA ARG A 9 13.74 -14.28 1.62
C ARG A 9 13.93 -13.02 0.76
N ALA A 10 14.83 -13.07 -0.23
CA ALA A 10 15.05 -11.96 -1.14
C ALA A 10 13.80 -11.67 -2.00
N GLU A 11 13.12 -12.70 -2.49
CA GLU A 11 11.90 -12.55 -3.29
C GLU A 11 10.76 -11.91 -2.50
N LEU A 12 10.51 -12.39 -1.27
CA LEU A 12 9.52 -11.80 -0.36
C LEU A 12 9.81 -10.34 -0.08
N ARG A 13 11.09 -10.00 0.08
CA ARG A 13 11.55 -8.63 0.31
C ARG A 13 11.23 -7.72 -0.89
N VAL A 14 11.56 -8.16 -2.10
CA VAL A 14 11.27 -7.43 -3.34
C VAL A 14 9.77 -7.22 -3.51
N LYS A 15 8.96 -8.26 -3.24
CA LYS A 15 7.50 -8.19 -3.35
C LYS A 15 6.89 -7.13 -2.42
N GLN A 16 7.39 -7.03 -1.19
CA GLN A 16 6.91 -6.02 -0.22
C GLN A 16 7.31 -4.61 -0.60
N ILE A 17 8.55 -4.41 -1.05
CA ILE A 17 9.02 -3.11 -1.56
C ILE A 17 8.17 -2.68 -2.75
N LYS A 18 7.90 -3.59 -3.71
CA LYS A 18 7.03 -3.33 -4.86
C LYS A 18 5.61 -2.96 -4.44
N LYS A 19 5.06 -3.63 -3.42
CA LYS A 19 3.75 -3.30 -2.85
C LYS A 19 3.75 -1.91 -2.21
N PHE A 20 4.79 -1.55 -1.46
CA PHE A 20 4.95 -0.20 -0.90
C PHE A 20 4.97 0.88 -1.98
N TYR A 21 5.78 0.70 -3.04
CA TYR A 21 5.84 1.65 -4.15
C TYR A 21 4.49 1.83 -4.86
N LYS A 22 3.66 0.78 -4.95
CA LYS A 22 2.30 0.93 -5.48
C LYS A 22 1.46 1.90 -4.62
N HIS A 23 1.53 1.79 -3.30
CA HIS A 23 0.80 2.68 -2.39
C HIS A 23 1.34 4.11 -2.44
N LEU A 24 2.67 4.27 -2.39
CA LEU A 24 3.33 5.57 -2.53
C LEU A 24 2.95 6.24 -3.86
N ARG A 25 2.94 5.49 -4.97
CA ARG A 25 2.55 6.03 -6.28
C ARG A 25 1.13 6.55 -6.28
N ILE A 26 0.17 5.77 -5.78
CA ILE A 26 -1.23 6.19 -5.69
C ILE A 26 -1.35 7.44 -4.80
N PHE A 27 -0.66 7.45 -3.66
CA PHE A 27 -0.62 8.60 -2.76
C PHE A 27 -0.10 9.85 -3.49
N VAL A 28 1.04 9.79 -4.17
CA VAL A 28 1.60 10.93 -4.91
C VAL A 28 0.65 11.43 -6.00
N ILE A 29 0.08 10.53 -6.80
CA ILE A 29 -0.88 10.89 -7.86
C ILE A 29 -2.12 11.56 -7.26
N ALA A 30 -2.71 10.97 -6.23
CA ALA A 30 -3.89 11.53 -5.56
C ALA A 30 -3.60 12.92 -4.97
N ASN A 31 -2.43 13.12 -4.37
CA ASN A 31 -2.02 14.43 -3.84
C ASN A 31 -1.87 15.48 -4.94
N ILE A 32 -1.26 15.13 -6.07
CA ILE A 32 -1.15 16.04 -7.22
C ILE A 32 -2.54 16.42 -7.73
N LEU A 33 -3.44 15.44 -7.88
CA LEU A 33 -4.82 15.70 -8.31
C LEU A 33 -5.57 16.58 -7.31
N LEU A 34 -5.41 16.35 -6.00
CA LEU A 34 -6.01 17.18 -4.95
C LEU A 34 -5.51 18.62 -4.99
N LEU A 35 -4.21 18.84 -5.24
CA LEU A 35 -3.65 20.18 -5.38
C LEU A 35 -4.20 20.89 -6.62
N ILE A 36 -4.24 20.21 -7.78
CA ILE A 36 -4.84 20.77 -9.00
C ILE A 36 -6.31 21.11 -8.76
N PHE A 37 -7.03 20.21 -8.09
CA PHE A 37 -8.42 20.44 -7.72
C PHE A 37 -8.56 21.67 -6.82
N LYS A 38 -7.73 21.83 -5.78
CA LYS A 38 -7.72 23.03 -4.93
C LYS A 38 -7.58 24.33 -5.73
N PHE A 39 -6.62 24.37 -6.67
CA PHE A 39 -6.40 25.57 -7.48
C PHE A 39 -7.56 25.89 -8.42
N ARG A 40 -8.24 24.87 -8.97
CA ARG A 40 -9.36 25.09 -9.90
C ARG A 40 -10.72 25.15 -9.23
N ALA A 41 -10.85 24.60 -8.03
CA ALA A 41 -12.10 24.51 -7.29
C ALA A 41 -12.60 25.90 -6.94
N TYR A 42 -11.72 26.82 -6.52
CA TYR A 42 -12.12 28.17 -6.18
C TYR A 42 -12.78 28.89 -7.35
N ASP A 43 -12.13 28.92 -8.51
CA ASP A 43 -12.66 29.55 -9.72
C ASP A 43 -13.96 28.86 -10.19
N PHE A 44 -13.98 27.52 -10.20
CA PHE A 44 -15.16 26.75 -10.60
C PHE A 44 -16.37 27.00 -9.70
N PHE A 45 -16.19 27.02 -8.38
CA PHE A 45 -17.29 27.23 -7.44
C PHE A 45 -17.73 28.70 -7.37
N ALA A 46 -16.80 29.64 -7.54
CA ALA A 46 -17.11 31.06 -7.66
C ALA A 46 -17.95 31.36 -8.92
N GLU A 47 -17.62 30.75 -10.07
CA GLU A 47 -18.42 30.85 -11.30
C GLU A 47 -19.84 30.25 -11.15
N GLN A 48 -20.02 29.26 -10.28
CA GLN A 48 -21.31 28.66 -9.96
C GLN A 48 -22.11 29.43 -8.89
N GLY A 49 -21.59 30.56 -8.41
CA GLY A 49 -22.26 31.40 -7.40
C GLY A 49 -22.21 30.85 -5.98
N ILE A 50 -21.34 29.86 -5.72
CA ILE A 50 -21.14 29.31 -4.37
C ILE A 50 -20.06 30.17 -3.69
N THR A 51 -20.48 30.98 -2.72
CA THR A 51 -19.59 31.88 -1.96
C THR A 51 -19.59 31.58 -0.46
N ASP A 52 -20.08 30.41 -0.04
CA ASP A 52 -20.11 30.03 1.36
C ASP A 52 -18.68 29.79 1.89
N GLU A 53 -18.20 30.70 2.75
CA GLU A 53 -16.88 30.60 3.35
C GLU A 53 -16.71 29.31 4.18
N GLY A 54 -17.77 28.84 4.82
CA GLY A 54 -17.76 27.60 5.60
C GLY A 54 -17.43 26.38 4.74
N PHE A 55 -18.06 26.28 3.56
CA PHE A 55 -17.77 25.24 2.57
C PHE A 55 -16.32 25.28 2.09
N PHE A 56 -15.78 26.45 1.71
CA PHE A 56 -14.39 26.56 1.24
C PHE A 56 -13.39 26.22 2.35
N GLN A 57 -13.66 26.65 3.59
CA GLN A 57 -12.80 26.34 4.72
C GLN A 57 -12.81 24.84 5.04
N TRP A 58 -13.99 24.20 5.01
CA TRP A 58 -14.10 22.75 5.14
C TRP A 58 -13.35 22.01 4.01
N LEU A 59 -13.51 22.46 2.77
CA LEU A 59 -12.84 21.88 1.61
C LEU A 59 -11.32 21.94 1.76
N ASP A 60 -10.79 23.11 2.12
CA ASP A 60 -9.37 23.34 2.34
C ASP A 60 -8.80 22.47 3.46
N TRP A 61 -9.52 22.36 4.58
CA TRP A 61 -9.14 21.48 5.69
C TRP A 61 -9.08 20.01 5.25
N ASN A 62 -10.02 19.54 4.43
CA ASN A 62 -10.03 18.16 3.95
C ASN A 62 -8.92 17.91 2.92
N ILE A 63 -8.69 18.86 2.00
CA ILE A 63 -7.65 18.77 0.98
C ILE A 63 -6.25 18.73 1.62
N ILE A 64 -6.02 19.41 2.73
CA ILE A 64 -4.73 19.42 3.43
C ILE A 64 -4.66 18.28 4.45
N GLY A 65 -5.69 18.12 5.28
CA GLY A 65 -5.71 17.15 6.38
C GLY A 65 -5.67 15.70 5.91
N THR A 66 -6.35 15.38 4.80
CA THR A 66 -6.39 14.00 4.29
C THR A 66 -5.00 13.52 3.86
N PRO A 67 -4.25 14.24 3.00
CA PRO A 67 -2.84 13.98 2.74
C PRO A 67 -1.95 13.84 3.97
N VAL A 68 -2.13 14.68 4.99
CA VAL A 68 -1.26 14.66 6.17
C VAL A 68 -1.43 13.35 6.93
N ILE A 69 -2.68 12.94 7.21
CA ILE A 69 -2.97 11.68 7.89
C ILE A 69 -2.47 10.50 7.06
N TRP A 70 -2.75 10.49 5.76
CA TRP A 70 -2.28 9.44 4.86
C TRP A 70 -0.76 9.41 4.76
N GLY A 71 -0.09 10.56 4.80
CA GLY A 71 1.36 10.69 4.83
C GLY A 71 1.96 10.07 6.08
N ILE A 72 1.33 10.25 7.25
CA ILE A 72 1.75 9.58 8.49
C ILE A 72 1.60 8.06 8.37
N VAL A 73 0.46 7.57 7.89
CA VAL A 73 0.22 6.13 7.68
C VAL A 73 1.25 5.55 6.71
N LEU A 74 1.54 6.27 5.62
CA LEU A 74 2.55 5.89 4.64
C LEU A 74 3.96 5.89 5.26
N GLY A 75 4.28 6.85 6.11
CA GLY A 75 5.54 6.94 6.85
C GLY A 75 5.73 5.76 7.80
N VAL A 76 4.69 5.38 8.54
CA VAL A 76 4.70 4.18 9.39
C VAL A 76 4.88 2.91 8.52
N HIS A 77 4.20 2.83 7.37
CA HIS A 77 4.36 1.71 6.45
C HIS A 77 5.77 1.65 5.87
N ALA A 78 6.37 2.79 5.52
CA ALA A 78 7.74 2.90 5.05
C ALA A 78 8.72 2.44 6.14
N PHE A 79 8.53 2.89 7.38
CA PHE A 79 9.32 2.46 8.52
C PHE A 79 9.24 0.93 8.71
N HIS A 80 8.04 0.36 8.66
CA HIS A 80 7.85 -1.09 8.75
C HIS A 80 8.55 -1.85 7.61
N VAL A 81 8.42 -1.37 6.37
CA VAL A 81 9.04 -2.00 5.21
C VAL A 81 10.55 -1.85 5.29
N PHE A 82 11.11 -0.66 5.43
CA PHE A 82 12.55 -0.42 5.29
C PHE A 82 13.34 -0.69 6.58
N VAL A 83 12.84 -0.26 7.75
CA VAL A 83 13.57 -0.34 9.03
C VAL A 83 13.38 -1.69 9.72
N MET A 84 12.14 -2.16 9.87
CA MET A 84 11.88 -3.47 10.47
C MET A 84 12.26 -4.65 9.56
N LYS A 85 12.90 -4.37 8.40
CA LYS A 85 13.30 -5.33 7.36
C LYS A 85 12.23 -6.36 7.03
N SER A 86 10.96 -5.99 7.25
CA SER A 86 9.83 -6.91 7.18
C SER A 86 10.09 -8.20 7.95
N LYS A 87 10.39 -8.12 9.25
CA LYS A 87 10.03 -9.22 10.14
C LYS A 87 8.59 -9.57 9.81
N PRO A 88 8.34 -10.72 9.17
CA PRO A 88 7.04 -10.98 8.64
C PRO A 88 6.11 -11.09 9.86
N ILE A 89 4.90 -10.55 9.76
CA ILE A 89 3.81 -10.84 10.73
C ILE A 89 3.61 -12.36 10.86
N LYS A 90 4.19 -13.14 9.93
CA LYS A 90 4.39 -14.60 10.02
C LYS A 90 5.14 -15.09 11.27
N GLU A 91 5.86 -14.22 11.99
CA GLU A 91 6.40 -14.54 13.33
C GLU A 91 5.28 -14.66 14.38
N TYR A 92 4.12 -14.05 14.13
CA TYR A 92 2.87 -14.19 14.90
C TYR A 92 1.83 -15.10 14.23
N THR A 93 2.10 -15.71 13.06
CA THR A 93 1.16 -16.70 12.52
C THR A 93 1.29 -18.00 13.31
N PRO A 94 0.19 -18.52 13.86
CA PRO A 94 0.23 -19.77 14.59
C PRO A 94 0.64 -20.93 13.67
N LYS A 95 1.38 -21.89 14.24
CA LYS A 95 2.03 -23.01 13.53
C LYS A 95 1.06 -23.80 12.63
N PHE A 96 -0.22 -23.86 12.98
CA PHE A 96 -1.25 -24.55 12.20
C PHE A 96 -1.48 -23.94 10.80
N LEU A 97 -1.43 -22.61 10.69
CA LEU A 97 -1.73 -21.91 9.45
C LEU A 97 -0.60 -22.10 8.44
N LYS A 98 0.63 -22.10 8.94
CA LYS A 98 1.83 -22.39 8.15
C LYS A 98 1.80 -23.80 7.58
N ASN A 99 1.43 -24.79 8.40
CA ASN A 99 1.29 -26.18 7.95
C ASN A 99 0.15 -26.37 6.94
N TRP A 100 -0.94 -25.60 7.06
CA TRP A 100 -2.02 -25.62 6.08
C TRP A 100 -1.57 -25.03 4.73
N GLU A 101 -0.89 -23.88 4.74
CA GLU A 101 -0.38 -23.19 3.56
C GLU A 101 0.63 -24.05 2.78
N GLU A 102 1.53 -24.73 3.50
CA GLU A 102 2.54 -25.63 2.93
C GLU A 102 1.91 -26.86 2.27
N ARG A 103 0.82 -27.39 2.84
CA ARG A 103 0.04 -28.46 2.21
C ARG A 103 -0.67 -28.01 0.94
N GLN A 104 -1.18 -26.78 0.89
CA GLN A 104 -1.82 -26.27 -0.33
C GLN A 104 -0.78 -26.04 -1.44
N LEU A 105 0.39 -25.49 -1.10
CA LEU A 105 1.51 -25.34 -2.03
C LEU A 105 1.96 -26.68 -2.62
N GLN A 106 2.07 -27.74 -1.81
CA GLN A 106 2.36 -29.09 -2.31
C GLN A 106 1.29 -29.62 -3.27
N LYS A 107 0.01 -29.37 -3.02
CA LYS A 107 -1.07 -29.77 -3.94
C LYS A 107 -0.93 -29.09 -5.30
N PHE A 108 -0.71 -27.78 -5.32
CA PHE A 108 -0.53 -27.03 -6.56
C PHE A 108 0.70 -27.50 -7.35
N MET A 109 1.84 -27.77 -6.69
CA MET A 109 3.03 -28.28 -7.38
C MET A 109 2.80 -29.66 -7.99
N ASN A 110 2.14 -30.56 -7.26
CA ASN A 110 1.84 -31.92 -7.76
C ASN A 110 0.80 -31.92 -8.88
N GLU A 111 -0.13 -30.95 -8.88
CA GLU A 111 -1.09 -30.73 -9.96
C GLU A 111 -0.38 -30.19 -11.22
N GLU A 112 0.56 -29.24 -11.10
CA GLU A 112 1.35 -28.77 -12.23
C GLU A 112 2.26 -29.85 -12.84
N GLU A 113 2.80 -30.74 -12.01
CA GLU A 113 3.66 -31.84 -12.45
C GLU A 113 2.85 -32.92 -13.19
N ASN A 114 1.62 -33.24 -12.73
CA ASN A 114 0.71 -34.16 -13.44
C ASN A 114 0.13 -33.62 -14.75
N ILE A 115 0.12 -32.29 -14.95
CA ILE A 115 -0.42 -31.68 -16.19
C ILE A 115 0.65 -31.64 -17.31
N LYS A 116 1.92 -31.91 -16.99
CA LYS A 116 3.04 -31.89 -17.94
C LYS A 116 3.46 -33.27 -18.47
N ASP A 117 2.88 -34.35 -17.97
CA ASP A 117 3.02 -35.73 -18.46
C ASP A 117 1.79 -36.15 -19.30
#